data_AF-X1GBC6-F1
#
_entry.id   AF-X1GBC6-F1
#
_cell.length_a   1.000
_cell.length_b   1.000
_cell.length_c   1.000
_cell.angle_alpha   90.00
_cell.angle_beta   90.00
_cell.angle_gamma   90.00
#
_symmetry.space_group_name_H-M   'P 1'
#
loop_
_entity.id
_entity.type
_entity.pdbx_description
1 polymer ?
#
loop_
_entity_poly.entity_id
_entity_poly.type
_entity_poly.pdbx_seq_one_letter_code
_entity_poly.pdbx_strand_id
1 'polypeptide(L)' 'GKGKYTYELVDGWAKCPEGFSFFDVCGLSIDSQDRVYVLSRGAHPVMVFNREGNLLTSWGERFFKRAHGICVGPDGSV' A
#
# COMPACT_ATOMS: atom_id res chain seq x y z
N GLY A 1 16.15 11.77 -8.18
CA GLY A 1 15.78 13.16 -7.78
C GLY A 1 16.89 14.14 -8.13
N LYS A 2 16.61 15.45 -8.20
CA LYS A 2 17.63 16.52 -8.30
C LYS A 2 17.50 17.45 -7.08
N GLY A 3 18.59 18.02 -6.59
CA GLY A 3 18.62 18.90 -5.41
C GLY A 3 19.24 18.23 -4.18
N LYS A 4 18.85 18.66 -2.97
CA LYS A 4 19.37 18.13 -1.68
C LYS A 4 19.09 16.65 -1.47
N TYR A 5 18.02 16.12 -2.08
CA TYR A 5 17.63 14.73 -1.99
C TYR A 5 17.62 14.07 -3.36
N THR A 6 18.29 12.94 -3.44
CA THR A 6 18.27 12.04 -4.58
C THR A 6 17.47 10.80 -4.20
N TYR A 7 16.91 10.14 -5.21
CA TYR A 7 16.06 8.97 -5.05
C TYR A 7 16.41 8.03 -6.18
N GLU A 8 16.42 6.75 -5.86
CA GLU A 8 16.58 5.65 -6.81
C GLU A 8 15.32 4.77 -6.77
N LEU A 9 15.07 4.09 -7.88
CA LEU A 9 14.01 3.09 -7.95
C LEU A 9 14.48 1.83 -7.24
N VAL A 10 13.72 1.38 -6.25
CA VAL A 10 13.82 0.02 -5.72
C VAL A 10 12.83 -0.84 -6.49
N ASP A 11 13.31 -1.46 -7.57
CA ASP A 11 12.48 -2.32 -8.41
C ASP A 11 12.04 -3.56 -7.62
N GLY A 12 10.79 -3.98 -7.83
CA GLY A 12 10.24 -5.17 -7.16
C GLY A 12 10.12 -5.06 -5.63
N TRP A 13 10.08 -3.85 -5.07
CA TRP A 13 9.96 -3.65 -3.62
C TRP A 13 8.76 -4.41 -3.03
N ALA A 14 7.56 -4.24 -3.60
CA ALA A 14 6.36 -4.92 -3.12
C ALA A 14 6.36 -6.40 -3.55
N LYS A 15 6.50 -7.30 -2.57
CA LYS A 15 6.47 -8.75 -2.76
C LYS A 15 5.04 -9.26 -2.67
N CYS A 16 4.29 -9.11 -3.77
CA CYS A 16 2.94 -9.65 -3.86
C CYS A 16 2.98 -11.19 -3.95
N PRO A 17 2.14 -11.91 -3.17
CA PRO A 17 1.93 -13.34 -3.34
C PRO A 17 1.46 -13.68 -4.75
N GLU A 18 1.64 -14.93 -5.16
CA GLU A 18 1.11 -15.42 -6.43
C GLU A 18 -0.41 -15.20 -6.52
N GLY A 19 -0.87 -14.67 -7.65
CA GLY A 19 -2.28 -14.33 -7.89
C GLY A 19 -2.73 -12.97 -7.32
N PHE A 20 -1.90 -12.31 -6.49
CA PHE A 20 -2.22 -10.97 -5.99
C PHE A 20 -1.74 -9.91 -6.98
N SER A 21 -2.55 -8.88 -7.19
CA SER A 21 -2.17 -7.71 -7.98
C SER A 21 -2.93 -6.48 -7.49
N PHE A 22 -2.35 -5.31 -7.72
CA PHE A 22 -3.01 -4.06 -7.38
C PHE A 22 -4.16 -3.72 -8.33
N PHE A 23 -4.08 -4.13 -9.61
CA PHE A 23 -4.98 -3.73 -10.70
C PHE A 23 -5.03 -2.21 -10.95
N ASP A 24 -5.55 -1.41 -10.03
CA ASP A 24 -5.65 0.04 -10.08
C ASP A 24 -5.42 0.63 -8.68
N VAL A 25 -4.23 1.17 -8.43
CA VAL A 25 -3.87 1.80 -7.14
C VAL A 25 -4.45 3.20 -7.10
N CYS A 26 -5.24 3.50 -6.07
CA CYS A 26 -5.91 4.79 -5.92
C CYS A 26 -5.36 5.61 -4.74
N GLY A 27 -4.77 4.97 -3.73
CA GLY A 27 -4.19 5.69 -2.60
C GLY A 27 -3.12 4.89 -1.87
N LEU A 28 -2.21 5.62 -1.24
CA LEU A 28 -1.18 5.09 -0.35
C LEU A 28 -1.23 5.84 0.98
N SER A 29 -0.94 5.15 2.07
CA SER A 29 -0.69 5.78 3.36
C SER A 29 0.38 5.00 4.14
N ILE A 30 1.05 5.66 5.08
CA ILE A 30 2.16 5.11 5.83
C ILE A 30 1.90 5.35 7.32
N ASP A 31 1.98 4.31 8.13
CA ASP A 31 1.81 4.42 9.58
C ASP A 31 3.14 4.72 10.30
N SER A 32 3.08 4.90 11.63
CA SER A 32 4.23 5.19 12.48
C SER A 32 5.25 4.05 12.59
N GLN A 33 4.95 2.87 12.03
CA GLN A 33 5.82 1.70 12.00
C GLN A 33 6.42 1.45 10.61
N ASP A 34 6.40 2.45 9.73
CA ASP A 34 6.83 2.35 8.33
C ASP A 34 6.06 1.28 7.53
N ARG A 35 4.81 0.96 7.93
CA ARG A 35 3.98 0.07 7.13
C ARG A 35 3.28 0.85 6.04
N VAL A 36 3.34 0.33 4.82
CA VAL A 36 2.75 0.95 3.63
C VAL A 36 1.40 0.30 3.35
N TYR A 37 0.33 1.08 3.46
CA TYR A 37 -1.02 0.70 3.11
C TYR A 37 -1.27 1.09 1.66
N VAL A 38 -1.54 0.08 0.83
CA VAL A 38 -1.89 0.27 -0.57
C VAL A 38 -3.38 0.03 -0.73
N LEU A 39 -4.13 1.07 -1.11
CA LEU A 39 -5.54 0.96 -1.48
C LEU A 39 -5.66 0.87 -3.00
N SER A 40 -6.31 -0.19 -3.45
CA SER A 40 -6.48 -0.53 -4.86
C SER A 40 -7.90 -1.00 -5.16
N ARG A 41 -8.24 -1.10 -6.46
CA ARG A 41 -9.52 -1.67 -6.93
C ARG A 41 -9.39 -3.13 -7.36
N GLY A 42 -8.30 -3.80 -6.96
CA GLY A 42 -8.09 -5.23 -7.18
C GLY A 42 -8.91 -6.13 -6.27
N ALA A 43 -8.68 -7.44 -6.37
CA ALA A 43 -9.35 -8.44 -5.54
C ALA A 43 -9.08 -8.29 -4.03
N HIS A 44 -7.93 -7.70 -3.69
CA HIS A 44 -7.50 -7.38 -2.32
C HIS A 44 -7.36 -5.86 -2.20
N PRO A 45 -8.45 -5.14 -1.84
CA PRO A 45 -8.47 -3.69 -1.93
C PRO A 45 -7.41 -3.02 -1.05
N VAL A 46 -7.19 -3.49 0.17
CA VAL A 46 -6.12 -3.00 1.03
C VAL A 46 -5.06 -4.08 1.19
N MET A 47 -3.82 -3.75 0.84
CA MET A 47 -2.64 -4.57 1.14
C MET A 47 -1.68 -3.74 1.98
N VAL A 48 -1.17 -4.34 3.07
CA VAL A 48 -0.27 -3.67 4.01
C VAL A 48 1.09 -4.35 3.95
N PHE A 49 2.14 -3.59 3.65
CA PHE A 49 3.50 -4.09 3.53
C PHE A 49 4.38 -3.51 4.64
N ASN A 50 5.42 -4.25 5.06
CA ASN A 50 6.48 -3.68 5.88
C ASN A 50 7.48 -2.86 5.02
N ARG A 51 8.46 -2.24 5.67
CA ARG A 51 9.49 -1.42 5.00
C ARG A 51 10.31 -2.18 3.95
N GLU A 52 10.48 -3.48 4.10
CA GLU A 52 11.18 -4.36 3.15
C GLU A 52 10.25 -4.91 2.05
N GLY A 53 9.00 -4.44 2.01
CA GLY A 53 7.99 -4.78 1.02
C GLY A 53 7.41 -6.19 1.16
N ASN A 54 7.58 -6.82 2.33
CA ASN A 54 6.90 -8.07 2.66
C ASN A 54 5.44 -7.77 3.00
N LEU A 55 4.50 -8.51 2.40
CA LEU A 55 3.09 -8.41 2.74
C LEU A 55 2.87 -8.86 4.20
N LEU A 56 2.29 -7.97 5.01
CA LEU A 56 1.91 -8.26 6.40
C LEU A 56 0.47 -8.75 6.50
N THR A 57 -0.44 -8.11 5.75
CA THR A 57 -1.87 -8.48 5.73
C THR A 57 -2.58 -7.87 4.52
N SER A 58 -3.77 -8.39 4.22
CA SER A 58 -4.70 -7.81 3.25
C SER A 58 -6.13 -7.88 3.77
N TRP A 59 -6.94 -6.89 3.40
CA TRP A 59 -8.35 -6.81 3.76
C TRP A 59 -9.11 -5.87 2.81
N GLY A 60 -10.40 -5.65 3.05
CA GLY A 60 -11.20 -4.70 2.27
C GLY A 60 -12.11 -5.37 1.24
N GLU A 61 -12.04 -6.68 1.10
CA GLU A 61 -12.87 -7.46 0.18
C GLU A 61 -14.35 -7.17 0.42
N ARG A 62 -15.07 -6.83 -0.65
CA ARG A 62 -16.50 -6.53 -0.65
C ARG A 62 -16.92 -5.27 0.13
N PHE A 63 -15.99 -4.52 0.73
CA PHE A 63 -16.30 -3.26 1.41
C PHE A 63 -16.38 -2.08 0.45
N PHE A 64 -15.64 -2.13 -0.66
CA PHE A 64 -15.56 -1.01 -1.60
C PHE A 64 -16.31 -1.30 -2.89
N LYS A 65 -17.26 -0.43 -3.25
CA LYS A 65 -17.80 -0.38 -4.62
C LYS A 65 -16.81 0.26 -5.59
N ARG A 66 -16.10 1.30 -5.13
CA ARG A 66 -15.04 1.99 -5.87
C ARG A 66 -14.12 2.75 -4.91
N ALA A 67 -12.94 2.21 -4.68
CA ALA A 67 -11.93 2.84 -3.84
C ALA A 67 -11.37 4.14 -4.45
N HIS A 68 -10.95 5.09 -3.60
CA HIS A 68 -10.40 6.38 -4.02
C HIS A 68 -9.18 6.82 -3.19
N GLY A 69 -9.26 6.83 -1.85
CA GLY A 69 -8.15 7.27 -1.00
C GLY A 69 -8.14 6.54 0.34
N ILE A 70 -6.97 6.54 0.98
CA ILE A 70 -6.69 5.92 2.28
C ILE A 70 -5.80 6.86 3.10
N CYS A 71 -6.00 6.92 4.41
CA CYS A 71 -5.19 7.73 5.31
C CYS A 71 -5.09 7.02 6.65
N VAL A 72 -3.89 6.87 7.19
CA VAL A 72 -3.68 6.40 8.56
C VAL A 72 -3.62 7.61 9.50
N GLY A 73 -4.50 7.63 10.50
CA GLY A 73 -4.51 8.64 11.55
C GLY A 73 -3.35 8.49 12.55
N PRO A 74 -3.04 9.53 13.34
CA PRO A 74 -1.97 9.45 14.36
C PRO A 74 -2.18 8.36 15.43
N ASP A 75 -3.43 7.93 15.62
CA ASP A 75 -3.83 6.84 16.52
C ASP A 75 -3.77 5.45 15.87
N GLY A 76 -3.38 5.37 14.60
CA GLY A 76 -3.33 4.13 13.82
C GLY A 76 -4.68 3.71 13.21
N SER A 77 -5.73 4.54 13.30
CA SER A 77 -6.98 4.31 12.58
C SER A 77 -6.78 4.46 11.07
N VAL A 78 -7.55 3.68 10.29
CA VAL A 78 -7.51 3.65 8.82
C VAL A 78 -8.91 3.83 8.26
#